data_AF-A0A418MEG3-F1
#
_entry.id   AF-A0A418MEG3-F1
#
_cell.length_a   1.000
_cell.length_b   1.000
_cell.length_c   1.000
_cell.angle_alpha   90.00
_cell.angle_beta   90.00
_cell.angle_gamma   90.00
#
_symmetry.space_group_name_H-M   'P 1'
#
loop_
_entity.id
_entity.type
_entity.pdbx_description
1 polymer ?
#
loop_
_entity_poly.entity_id
_entity_poly.type
_entity_poly.pdbx_seq_one_letter_code
_entity_poly.pdbx_strand_id
1 'polypeptide(L)' 'MDKQANRILSAPACYFCAHMRAGKAGVYCSAYPDGIPARIRTRGFVHDQVEPDQVGTDVFEPMKEEVEV' A
#
# COMPACT_ATOMS: atom_id res chain seq x y z
N MET A 1 8.01 7.14 33.73
CA MET A 1 6.81 7.66 33.01
C MET A 1 7.35 8.42 31.83
N ASP A 2 7.71 7.69 30.78
CA ASP A 2 8.54 8.22 29.71
C ASP A 2 7.66 8.46 28.49
N LYS A 3 7.10 9.68 28.47
CA LYS A 3 6.50 10.28 27.28
C LYS A 3 7.61 10.61 26.30
N GLN A 4 7.99 9.66 25.46
CA GLN A 4 8.71 9.98 24.23
C GLN A 4 8.12 9.18 23.07
N ALA A 5 7.10 9.81 22.49
CA ALA A 5 6.73 9.77 21.09
C ALA A 5 7.35 8.62 20.29
N ASN A 6 6.65 7.48 20.33
CA ASN A 6 6.79 6.38 19.39
C ASN A 6 6.37 6.88 17.99
N ARG A 7 7.20 7.74 17.38
CA ARG A 7 7.14 8.08 15.96
C ARG A 7 7.67 6.87 15.19
N ILE A 8 6.95 5.76 15.25
CA ILE A 8 7.09 4.74 14.22
C ILE A 8 6.52 5.40 12.98
N LEU A 9 7.42 5.88 12.13
CA LEU A 9 7.19 6.08 10.72
C LEU A 9 6.81 4.71 10.14
N SER A 10 5.60 4.25 10.44
CA SER A 10 5.05 3.03 9.86
C SER A 10 4.85 3.37 8.39
N ALA A 11 5.71 2.82 7.54
CA ALA A 11 5.60 3.01 6.11
C ALA A 11 4.14 2.74 5.70
N PRO A 12 3.52 3.59 4.87
CA PRO A 12 2.15 3.39 4.40
C PRO A 12 1.90 1.94 3.98
N ALA A 13 0.77 1.36 4.38
CA ALA A 13 0.43 -0.04 4.08
C ALA A 13 0.57 -0.39 2.59
N CYS A 14 0.37 0.59 1.70
CA CYS A 14 0.63 0.46 0.27
C CYS A 14 2.01 -0.12 -0.01
N TYR A 15 3.08 0.31 0.67
CA TYR A 15 4.45 -0.18 0.46
C TYR A 15 4.62 -1.69 0.64
N PHE A 16 3.64 -2.38 1.23
CA PHE A 16 3.64 -3.83 1.44
C PHE A 16 2.62 -4.55 0.54
N CYS A 17 2.02 -3.87 -0.45
CA CYS A 17 1.04 -4.43 -1.37
C CYS A 17 1.69 -4.91 -2.67
N ALA A 18 1.18 -6.01 -3.23
CA ALA A 18 1.60 -6.56 -4.53
C ALA A 18 1.48 -5.56 -5.70
N HIS A 19 0.62 -4.53 -5.58
CA HIS A 19 0.48 -3.46 -6.56
C HIS A 19 1.63 -2.45 -6.58
N MET A 20 2.46 -2.40 -5.53
CA MET A 20 3.56 -1.45 -5.51
C MET A 20 4.68 -1.90 -6.42
N ARG A 21 4.98 -1.05 -7.41
CA ARG A 21 6.03 -1.27 -8.40
C ARG A 21 7.03 -0.12 -8.35
N ALA A 22 8.29 -0.43 -8.64
CA ALA A 22 9.29 0.58 -8.93
C ALA A 22 9.12 1.07 -10.37
N GLY A 23 9.07 2.39 -10.55
CA GLY A 23 9.06 3.07 -11.84
C GLY A 23 10.24 4.04 -11.96
N LYS A 24 10.37 4.70 -13.12
CA LYS A 24 11.47 5.64 -13.39
C LYS A 24 11.53 6.84 -12.45
N ALA A 25 10.38 7.26 -11.90
CA ALA A 25 10.24 8.43 -11.03
C ALA A 25 10.05 8.09 -9.55
N GLY A 26 10.23 6.82 -9.15
CA GLY A 26 9.98 6.34 -7.80
C GLY A 26 8.99 5.18 -7.77
N VAL A 27 8.39 4.93 -6.61
CA VAL A 27 7.39 3.86 -6.45
C VAL A 27 5.99 4.36 -6.85
N TYR A 28 5.21 3.47 -7.45
CA TYR A 28 3.81 3.76 -7.81
C TYR A 28 2.94 2.52 -7.59
N CYS A 29 1.63 2.73 -7.51
CA CYS A 29 0.64 1.66 -7.43
C CYS A 29 0.16 1.33 -8.85
N SER A 30 0.30 0.08 -9.30
CA SER A 30 -0.16 -0.33 -10.63
C SER A 30 -1.68 -0.24 -10.81
N ALA A 31 -2.45 -0.35 -9.73
CA ALA A 31 -3.90 -0.17 -9.75
C ALA A 31 -4.34 1.31 -9.82
N TYR A 32 -3.45 2.25 -9.48
CA TYR A 32 -3.69 3.69 -9.54
C TYR A 32 -2.47 4.41 -10.13
N PRO A 33 -2.20 4.25 -11.46
CA PRO A 33 -1.00 4.78 -12.10
C PRO A 33 -0.92 6.30 -12.08
N ASP A 34 -2.08 6.98 -12.07
CA ASP A 34 -2.18 8.45 -12.01
C ASP A 34 -2.15 9.00 -10.57
N GLY A 35 -2.02 8.12 -9.57
CA GLY A 35 -1.90 8.48 -8.17
C GLY A 35 -2.96 7.83 -7.28
N ILE A 36 -2.53 7.41 -6.09
CA ILE A 36 -3.39 6.69 -5.14
C ILE A 36 -4.39 7.66 -4.49
N PRO A 37 -5.71 7.39 -4.57
CA PRO A 37 -6.73 8.22 -3.93
C PRO A 37 -6.50 8.37 -2.42
N ALA A 38 -6.86 9.54 -1.87
CA ALA A 38 -6.66 9.82 -0.44
C ALA A 38 -7.40 8.81 0.47
N ARG A 39 -8.57 8.32 0.04
CA ARG A 39 -9.35 7.30 0.78
C ARG A 39 -8.58 6.00 0.97
N ILE A 40 -7.81 5.57 -0.04
CA ILE A 40 -6.97 4.37 -0.01
C ILE A 40 -5.73 4.58 0.87
N ARG A 41 -5.19 5.81 0.88
CA ARG A 41 -4.03 6.18 1.73
C ARG A 41 -4.41 6.37 3.20
N THR A 42 -5.70 6.44 3.52
CA THR A 42 -6.17 6.64 4.89
C THR A 42 -5.93 5.38 5.70
N ARG A 43 -5.28 5.54 6.85
CA ARG A 43 -4.99 4.44 7.77
C ARG A 43 -6.29 3.74 8.16
N GLY A 44 -6.38 2.44 7.93
CA GLY A 44 -7.55 1.61 8.25
C GLY A 44 -8.51 1.37 7.10
N PHE A 45 -8.29 1.97 5.92
CA PHE A 45 -9.00 1.54 4.71
C PHE A 45 -8.51 0.14 4.32
N VAL A 46 -9.41 -0.83 4.36
CA VAL A 46 -9.16 -2.20 3.93
C VAL A 46 -9.44 -2.25 2.43
N HIS A 47 -8.43 -2.61 1.65
CA HIS A 47 -8.53 -2.69 0.19
C HIS A 47 -8.70 -4.15 -0.24
N ASP A 48 -9.72 -4.83 0.31
CA ASP A 48 -10.02 -6.25 0.08
C ASP A 48 -11.04 -6.49 -1.05
N GLN A 49 -11.48 -5.42 -1.71
CA GLN A 49 -12.41 -5.46 -2.84
C GLN A 49 -11.89 -4.63 -4.01
N VAL A 50 -12.36 -4.98 -5.21
CA VAL A 50 -12.07 -4.22 -6.43
C VAL A 50 -12.83 -2.90 -6.38
N GLU A 51 -12.09 -1.80 -6.40
CA GLU A 51 -12.66 -0.46 -6.41
C GLU A 51 -13.08 -0.07 -7.84
N PRO A 52 -14.20 0.67 -8.03
CA PRO A 52 -14.70 1.01 -9.38
C PRO A 52 -13.74 1.84 -10.24
N ASP A 53 -12.84 2.60 -9.61
CA ASP A 53 -11.87 3.49 -10.26
C ASP A 53 -10.45 2.91 -10.30
N GLN A 54 -10.24 1.68 -9.84
CA GLN A 54 -8.93 1.04 -9.94
C GLN A 54 -8.73 0.38 -11.31
N VAL A 55 -7.47 0.32 -11.74
CA VAL A 55 -7.06 -0.43 -12.93
C VAL A 55 -6.84 -1.90 -12.55
N GLY A 56 -7.47 -2.81 -13.29
CA GLY A 56 -7.35 -4.25 -13.07
C GLY A 56 -8.31 -4.78 -12.00
N THR A 57 -8.11 -6.04 -11.62
CA THR A 57 -9.04 -6.80 -10.75
C THR A 57 -8.38 -7.27 -9.46
N ASP A 58 -7.13 -6.90 -9.24
CA ASP A 58 -6.36 -7.35 -8.10
C ASP A 58 -6.77 -6.54 -6.85
N VAL A 59 -6.85 -7.22 -5.70
CA VAL A 59 -7.14 -6.61 -4.39
C VAL A 59 -5.85 -6.55 -3.57
N PHE A 60 -5.88 -5.96 -2.38
CA PHE A 60 -4.72 -5.94 -1.48
C PHE A 60 -4.27 -7.37 -1.17
N GLU A 61 -3.19 -7.77 -1.81
CA GLU A 61 -2.41 -8.94 -1.44
C GLU A 61 -1.15 -8.46 -0.71
N PRO A 62 -0.88 -8.93 0.52
CA PRO A 62 0.40 -8.66 1.15
C PRO A 62 1.50 -9.19 0.22
N MET A 63 2.60 -8.44 0.07
CA MET A 63 3.80 -8.98 -0.55
C MET A 63 4.12 -10.28 0.18
N LYS A 64 4.09 -11.40 -0.54
CA LYS A 64 4.37 -12.70 0.04
C LYS A 64 5.73 -12.59 0.71
N GLU A 65 5.74 -12.74 2.03
CA GLU A 65 6.98 -12.95 2.76
C GLU A 65 7.54 -14.25 2.19
N GLU A 66 8.64 -14.16 1.44
CA GLU A 66 9.38 -15.34 1.03
C GLU A 66 9.90 -15.98 2.31
N VAL A 67 9.13 -16.92 2.86
CA VAL A 67 9.61 -17.83 3.89
C VAL A 67 10.58 -18.77 3.17
N GLU A 68 11.86 -18.43 3.17
CA GLU A 68 12.91 -19.42 2.91
C GLU A 68 12.80 -20.51 3.99
N VAL A 69 12.59 -21.75 3.54
CA VAL A 69 12.58 -22.98 4.36
C VAL A 69 13.93 -23.66 4.24
#